data_AF-A0A9X1S3C7-F1
#
_entry.id   AF-A0A9X1S3C7-F1
#
_cell.length_a   1.000
_cell.length_b   1.000
_cell.length_c   1.000
_cell.angle_alpha   90.00
_cell.angle_beta   90.00
_cell.angle_gamma   90.00
#
_symmetry.space_group_name_H-M   'P 1'
#
loop_
_entity.id
_entity.type
_entity.pdbx_description
1 polymer ?
#
loop_
_entity_poly.entity_id
_entity_poly.type
_entity_poly.pdbx_seq_one_letter_code
_entity_poly.pdbx_strand_id
1 'polypeptide(L)'
;MLAWSVSLRRALVLLGLVAGVVITGWLSLLLGSNPLPPGVVLQALFDPSQDVGAVVWGSRVPRTVLGILVGGSLGIAGAVMQGQTRNPLADPGIFGVSAGASLAVVGGVFVLGSTSVMTTRPTSPESKLRRS
;
A
#
# COMPACT_ATOMS: atom_id res chain seq x y z
N MET A 1 19.88 -6.37 -36.29
CA MET A 1 20.48 -6.88 -35.02
C MET A 1 20.29 -5.93 -33.83
N LEU A 2 20.40 -4.60 -33.97
CA LEU A 2 20.24 -3.65 -32.85
C LEU A 2 18.82 -3.56 -32.25
N ALA A 3 17.75 -3.73 -33.04
CA ALA A 3 16.37 -3.69 -32.53
C ALA A 3 16.02 -4.86 -31.59
N TRP A 4 16.69 -6.00 -31.74
CA TRP A 4 16.52 -7.18 -30.88
C TRP A 4 17.10 -6.93 -29.49
N SER A 5 18.29 -6.33 -29.40
CA SER A 5 18.93 -6.07 -28.10
C SER A 5 18.18 -5.00 -27.29
N VAL A 6 17.58 -4.00 -27.95
CA VAL A 6 16.78 -2.96 -27.30
C VAL A 6 15.45 -3.50 -26.77
N SER A 7 14.76 -4.33 -27.54
CA SER A 7 13.50 -4.96 -27.10
C SER A 7 13.73 -5.95 -25.96
N LEU A 8 14.81 -6.73 -26.01
CA LEU A 8 15.19 -7.64 -24.93
C LEU A 8 15.52 -6.90 -23.63
N ARG A 9 16.32 -5.82 -23.69
CA ARG A 9 16.65 -5.00 -22.51
C ARG A 9 15.40 -4.41 -21.86
N ARG A 10 14.48 -3.87 -22.67
CA ARG A 10 13.20 -3.34 -22.16
C ARG A 10 12.36 -4.43 -21.50
N ALA A 11 12.25 -5.60 -22.12
CA ALA A 11 11.53 -6.74 -21.56
C ALA A 11 12.12 -7.18 -20.22
N LEU A 12 13.46 -7.27 -20.11
CA LEU A 12 14.14 -7.61 -18.86
C LEU A 12 13.92 -6.57 -17.75
N VAL A 13 13.95 -5.28 -18.09
CA VAL A 13 13.66 -4.20 -17.14
C VAL A 13 12.21 -4.29 -16.65
N LEU A 14 11.24 -4.48 -17.55
CA LEU A 14 9.83 -4.63 -17.18
C LEU A 14 9.61 -5.86 -16.31
N LEU A 15 10.23 -6.99 -16.67
CA LEU A 15 10.16 -8.22 -15.88
C LEU A 15 10.74 -8.01 -14.47
N GLY A 16 11.88 -7.32 -14.37
CA GLY A 16 12.51 -6.98 -13.10
C GLY A 16 11.63 -6.07 -12.23
N LEU A 17 10.97 -5.06 -12.83
CA LEU A 17 10.05 -4.18 -12.11
C LEU A 17 8.83 -4.94 -11.60
N VAL A 18 8.21 -5.79 -12.44
CA VAL A 18 7.07 -6.63 -12.03
C VAL A 18 7.48 -7.58 -10.91
N ALA A 19 8.62 -8.26 -11.05
CA ALA A 19 9.16 -9.12 -10.01
C ALA A 19 9.39 -8.34 -8.70
N GLY A 20 9.94 -7.13 -8.77
CA GLY A 20 10.13 -6.24 -7.63
C GLY A 20 8.82 -5.90 -6.90
N VAL A 21 7.75 -5.56 -7.64
CA VAL A 21 6.42 -5.30 -7.05
C VAL A 21 5.86 -6.56 -6.38
N VAL A 22 5.99 -7.73 -7.00
CA VAL A 22 5.53 -8.99 -6.43
C VAL A 22 6.29 -9.34 -5.15
N ILE A 23 7.63 -9.24 -5.17
CA ILE A 23 8.49 -9.54 -4.02
C ILE A 23 8.19 -8.58 -2.87
N THR A 24 8.13 -7.28 -3.13
CA THR A 24 7.84 -6.27 -2.09
C THR A 24 6.42 -6.39 -1.55
N GLY A 25 5.44 -6.71 -2.39
CA GLY A 25 4.08 -7.03 -1.97
C GLY A 25 4.04 -8.24 -1.04
N TRP A 26 4.76 -9.31 -1.39
CA TRP A 26 4.89 -10.50 -0.55
C TRP A 26 5.58 -10.20 0.79
N LEU A 27 6.70 -9.47 0.77
CA LEU A 27 7.37 -9.02 1.98
C LEU A 27 6.47 -8.16 2.86
N SER A 28 5.67 -7.28 2.28
CA SER A 28 4.75 -6.43 3.04
C SER A 28 3.62 -7.22 3.70
N LEU A 29 3.28 -8.41 3.20
CA LEU A 29 2.33 -9.30 3.88
C LEU A 29 3.00 -10.05 5.04
N LEU A 30 4.26 -10.46 4.88
CA LEU A 30 5.04 -11.19 5.89
C LEU A 30 5.49 -10.27 7.04
N LEU A 31 5.97 -9.07 6.72
CA LEU A 31 6.51 -8.11 7.68
C LEU A 31 5.38 -7.35 8.37
N GLY A 32 5.25 -7.53 9.69
CA GLY A 32 4.36 -6.74 10.52
C GLY A 32 4.47 -7.14 11.99
N SER A 33 3.65 -6.53 12.84
CA SER A 33 3.80 -6.49 14.30
C SER A 33 3.90 -7.87 14.96
N ASN A 34 3.28 -8.89 14.35
CA ASN A 34 3.49 -10.29 14.70
C ASN A 34 4.13 -11.01 13.50
N PRO A 35 5.33 -11.62 13.67
CA PRO A 35 5.94 -12.44 12.64
C PRO A 35 5.09 -13.69 12.43
N LEU A 36 4.57 -13.85 11.22
CA LEU A 36 3.70 -14.96 10.84
C LEU A 36 4.45 -15.87 9.88
N PRO A 37 4.44 -17.21 10.08
CA PRO A 37 5.02 -18.14 9.13
C PRO A 37 4.36 -17.98 7.75
N PRO A 38 5.10 -18.12 6.63
CA PRO A 38 4.56 -17.91 5.29
C PRO A 38 3.33 -18.80 4.97
N GLY A 39 3.31 -20.03 5.50
CA GLY A 39 2.19 -20.96 5.34
C GLY A 39 0.91 -20.47 6.03
N VAL A 40 1.03 -19.77 7.16
CA VAL A 40 -0.12 -19.20 7.89
C VAL A 40 -0.66 -17.98 7.16
N VAL A 41 0.20 -17.17 6.53
CA VAL A 41 -0.25 -16.02 5.70
C VAL A 41 -1.01 -16.50 4.46
N LEU A 42 -0.53 -17.56 3.80
CA LEU A 42 -1.25 -18.18 2.68
C LEU A 42 -2.62 -18.71 3.11
N GLN A 43 -2.67 -19.46 4.21
CA GLN A 43 -3.94 -19.96 4.74
C GLN A 43 -4.88 -18.82 5.15
N ALA A 44 -4.39 -17.77 5.81
CA ALA A 44 -5.19 -16.60 6.18
C ALA A 44 -5.70 -15.79 4.97
N LEU A 45 -5.04 -15.91 3.81
CA LEU A 45 -5.48 -15.27 2.56
C LEU A 45 -6.66 -16.02 1.93
N PHE A 46 -6.70 -17.35 2.05
CA PHE A 46 -7.74 -18.22 1.48
C PHE A 46 -8.83 -18.62 2.48
N ASP A 47 -8.55 -18.58 3.78
CA ASP A 47 -9.46 -18.87 4.88
C ASP A 47 -9.42 -17.75 5.94
N PRO A 48 -10.30 -16.73 5.79
CA PRO A 48 -10.35 -15.57 6.69
C PRO A 48 -10.87 -15.87 8.10
N SER A 49 -11.29 -17.11 8.40
CA SER A 49 -11.99 -17.47 9.64
C SER A 49 -11.08 -17.62 10.87
N GLN A 50 -9.76 -17.64 10.69
CA GLN A 50 -8.76 -17.68 11.75
C GLN A 50 -8.51 -16.28 12.32
N ASP A 51 -8.23 -16.14 13.63
CA ASP A 51 -7.94 -14.84 14.30
C ASP A 51 -6.85 -14.00 13.59
N VAL A 52 -5.95 -14.67 12.87
CA VAL A 52 -4.88 -14.05 12.07
C VAL A 52 -5.41 -13.36 10.79
N GLY A 53 -6.49 -13.88 10.20
CA GLY A 53 -7.13 -13.36 8.99
C GLY A 53 -7.55 -11.90 9.15
N ALA A 54 -8.04 -11.52 10.33
CA ALA A 54 -8.45 -10.14 10.64
C ALA A 54 -7.28 -9.14 10.55
N VAL A 55 -6.06 -9.52 10.96
CA VAL A 55 -4.88 -8.62 10.89
C VAL A 55 -4.38 -8.49 9.45
N VAL A 56 -4.35 -9.61 8.72
CA VAL A 56 -3.89 -9.63 7.32
C VAL A 56 -4.85 -8.83 6.44
N TRP A 57 -6.14 -9.13 6.50
CA TRP A 57 -7.17 -8.43 5.71
C TRP A 57 -7.50 -7.03 6.23
N GLY A 58 -7.41 -6.79 7.54
CA GLY A 58 -7.76 -5.50 8.14
C GLY A 58 -6.68 -4.43 8.02
N SER A 59 -5.41 -4.80 7.82
CA SER A 59 -4.32 -3.81 7.81
C SER A 59 -3.27 -4.04 6.72
N ARG A 60 -2.87 -5.30 6.48
CA ARG A 60 -1.73 -5.60 5.57
C ARG A 60 -2.15 -5.53 4.12
N VAL A 61 -3.25 -6.18 3.75
CA VAL A 61 -3.81 -6.15 2.39
C VAL A 61 -4.22 -4.73 1.97
N PRO A 62 -4.95 -3.94 2.79
CA PRO A 62 -5.27 -2.56 2.43
C PRO A 62 -4.01 -1.72 2.20
N ARG A 63 -2.98 -1.90 3.04
CA ARG A 63 -1.71 -1.15 2.92
C ARG A 63 -0.95 -1.49 1.64
N THR A 64 -0.86 -2.77 1.26
CA THR A 64 -0.18 -3.17 0.02
C THR A 64 -0.91 -2.67 -1.22
N VAL A 65 -2.24 -2.78 -1.23
CA VAL A 65 -3.08 -2.26 -2.32
C VAL A 65 -2.91 -0.74 -2.47
N LEU A 66 -3.02 0.00 -1.37
CA LEU A 66 -2.79 1.46 -1.39
C LEU A 66 -1.38 1.80 -1.86
N GLY A 67 -0.35 1.09 -1.41
CA GLY A 67 1.03 1.30 -1.85
C GLY A 67 1.21 1.13 -3.36
N ILE A 68 0.64 0.06 -3.93
CA ILE A 68 0.70 -0.21 -5.38
C ILE A 68 -0.06 0.85 -6.17
N LEU A 69 -1.28 1.20 -5.74
CA LEU A 69 -2.11 2.19 -6.43
C LEU A 69 -1.48 3.58 -6.39
N VAL A 70 -1.02 4.02 -5.21
CA VAL A 70 -0.38 5.33 -5.04
C VAL A 70 0.92 5.38 -5.82
N GLY A 71 1.79 4.38 -5.66
CA GLY A 71 3.06 4.30 -6.39
C GLY A 71 2.87 4.28 -7.92
N GLY A 72 1.90 3.50 -8.40
CA GLY A 72 1.55 3.45 -9.82
C GLY A 72 1.05 4.79 -10.35
N SER A 73 0.17 5.46 -9.60
CA SER A 73 -0.35 6.78 -9.97
C SER A 73 0.74 7.85 -10.03
N LEU A 74 1.68 7.85 -9.07
CA LEU A 74 2.83 8.75 -9.06
C LEU A 74 3.79 8.48 -10.23
N GLY A 75 4.05 7.20 -10.54
CA GLY A 75 4.86 6.82 -11.69
C GLY A 75 4.26 7.30 -13.01
N ILE A 76 2.94 7.14 -13.20
CA ILE A 76 2.22 7.62 -14.38
C ILE A 76 2.24 9.15 -14.45
N ALA A 77 1.96 9.84 -13.34
CA ALA A 77 2.00 11.30 -13.27
C ALA A 77 3.39 11.84 -13.65
N GLY A 78 4.47 11.25 -13.11
CA GLY A 78 5.84 11.59 -13.47
C GLY A 78 6.12 11.38 -14.96
N ALA A 79 5.74 10.22 -15.51
CA ALA A 79 5.95 9.92 -16.94
C ALA A 79 5.19 10.89 -17.86
N VAL A 80 3.94 11.23 -17.53
CA VAL A 80 3.13 12.20 -18.27
C VAL A 80 3.77 13.59 -18.22
N MET A 81 4.23 14.03 -17.05
CA MET A 81 4.81 15.37 -16.89
C MET A 81 6.19 15.51 -17.54
N GLN A 82 7.03 14.48 -17.45
CA GLN A 82 8.29 14.42 -18.18
C GLN A 82 8.05 14.42 -19.70
N GLY A 83 7.00 13.73 -20.18
CA GLY A 83 6.61 13.72 -21.59
C GLY A 83 6.08 15.07 -22.10
N GLN A 84 5.25 15.75 -21.30
CA GLN A 84 4.63 17.02 -21.68
C GLN A 84 5.61 18.19 -21.65
N THR A 85 6.45 18.26 -20.62
CA THR A 85 7.45 19.33 -20.49
C THR A 85 8.71 19.07 -21.32
N ARG A 86 8.87 17.84 -21.82
CA ARG A 86 10.12 17.35 -22.43
C ARG A 86 11.35 17.62 -21.55
N ASN A 87 11.13 17.69 -20.23
CA ASN A 87 12.17 17.94 -19.23
C ASN A 87 12.24 16.75 -18.28
N PRO A 88 13.34 15.97 -18.30
CA PRO A 88 13.50 14.81 -17.42
C PRO A 88 13.57 15.18 -15.93
N LEU A 89 13.70 16.47 -15.58
CA LEU A 89 13.69 16.97 -14.20
C LEU A 89 12.30 17.42 -13.72
N ALA A 90 11.27 17.38 -14.58
CA ALA A 90 9.92 17.77 -14.18
C ALA A 90 9.32 16.74 -13.22
N ASP A 91 8.94 17.20 -12.03
CA ASP A 91 8.30 16.40 -10.99
C ASP A 91 6.86 16.89 -10.71
N PRO A 92 5.84 16.00 -10.73
CA PRO A 92 4.47 16.35 -10.35
C PRO A 92 4.31 16.98 -8.97
N GLY A 93 5.20 16.69 -8.02
CA GLY A 93 5.18 17.31 -6.70
C GLY A 93 5.40 18.83 -6.73
N ILE A 94 6.18 19.33 -7.70
CA ILE A 94 6.53 20.74 -7.82
C ILE A 94 5.36 21.60 -8.32
N PHE A 95 4.38 21.01 -9.00
CA PHE A 95 3.20 21.72 -9.52
C PHE A 95 2.07 21.89 -8.50
N GLY A 96 2.35 21.69 -7.22
CA GLY A 96 1.42 22.01 -6.12
C GLY A 96 0.36 20.95 -5.82
N VAL A 97 0.41 19.77 -6.46
CA VAL A 97 -0.54 18.66 -6.23
C VAL A 97 -0.53 18.21 -4.77
N SER A 98 0.66 18.11 -4.15
CA SER A 98 0.81 17.74 -2.74
C SER A 98 0.23 18.80 -1.79
N ALA A 99 0.41 20.09 -2.11
CA ALA A 99 -0.12 21.20 -1.32
C ALA A 99 -1.65 21.30 -1.45
N GLY A 100 -2.20 21.08 -2.64
CA GLY A 100 -3.65 21.01 -2.86
C GLY A 100 -4.29 19.82 -2.15
N ALA A 101 -3.65 18.64 -2.21
CA ALA A 101 -4.13 17.45 -1.52
C ALA A 101 -4.15 17.63 0.01
N SER A 102 -3.10 18.21 0.61
CA SER A 102 -3.07 18.45 2.06
C SER A 102 -4.12 19.46 2.50
N LEU A 103 -4.32 20.55 1.73
CA LEU A 103 -5.38 21.52 1.98
C LEU A 103 -6.77 20.88 1.91
N ALA A 104 -7.03 20.06 0.90
CA ALA A 104 -8.31 19.36 0.73
C ALA A 104 -8.58 18.37 1.87
N VAL A 105 -7.55 17.63 2.33
CA VAL A 105 -7.68 16.72 3.48
C VAL A 105 -8.02 17.49 4.75
N VAL A 106 -7.25 18.55 5.06
CA VAL A 106 -7.49 19.36 6.27
C VAL A 106 -8.84 20.04 6.22
N GLY A 107 -9.19 20.66 5.09
CA GLY A 107 -10.50 21.28 4.90
C GLY A 107 -11.64 20.28 4.99
N GLY A 108 -11.49 19.09 4.41
CA GLY A 108 -12.47 18.01 4.48
C GLY A 108 -12.68 17.53 5.92
N VAL A 109 -11.61 17.28 6.69
CA VAL A 109 -11.70 16.91 8.11
C VAL A 109 -12.36 18.02 8.92
N PHE A 110 -12.01 19.28 8.67
CA PHE A 110 -12.58 20.44 9.36
C PHE A 110 -14.07 20.61 9.09
N VAL A 111 -14.51 20.46 7.82
CA VAL A 111 -15.91 20.66 7.42
C VAL A 111 -16.79 19.45 7.75
N LEU A 112 -16.29 18.23 7.54
CA LEU A 112 -17.05 16.99 7.72
C LEU A 112 -16.98 16.43 9.15
N GLY A 113 -16.06 16.92 10.00
CA GLY A 113 -15.94 16.51 11.40
C GLY A 113 -15.58 15.03 11.60
N SER A 114 -14.93 14.39 10.61
CA SER A 114 -14.64 12.96 10.61
C SER A 114 -13.46 12.59 11.53
N THR A 115 -13.68 12.62 12.84
CA THR A 115 -12.77 12.03 13.84
C THR A 115 -13.22 10.61 14.21
N SER A 116 -13.25 9.70 13.23
CA SER A 116 -13.46 8.28 13.53
C SER A 116 -12.17 7.68 14.08
N VAL A 117 -11.83 8.04 15.33
CA VAL A 117 -10.87 7.28 16.12
C VAL A 117 -11.60 6.02 16.56
N MET A 118 -11.36 4.91 15.85
CA MET A 118 -11.82 3.58 16.21
C MET A 118 -11.39 3.32 17.66
N THR A 119 -12.32 3.52 18.58
CA THR A 119 -12.08 3.36 20.01
C THR A 119 -11.89 1.87 20.25
N THR A 120 -10.63 1.46 20.41
CA THR A 120 -10.27 0.11 20.86
C THR A 120 -10.96 -0.11 22.20
N ARG A 121 -12.05 -0.89 22.20
CA ARG A 121 -12.82 -1.20 23.40
C ARG A 121 -11.88 -1.88 24.40
N PRO A 122 -11.62 -1.31 25.59
CA PRO A 122 -10.79 -1.96 26.58
C PRO A 122 -11.42 -3.30 26.97
N THR A 123 -10.64 -4.37 26.90
CA THR A 123 -11.04 -5.71 27.33
C THR A 123 -11.22 -5.71 28.85
N SER A 124 -12.48 -5.75 29.29
CA SER A 124 -12.82 -5.82 30.72
C SER A 124 -12.26 -7.10 31.36
N PRO A 125 -11.50 -7.02 32.47
CA PRO A 125 -11.00 -8.18 33.23
C PRO A 125 -12.08 -8.91 34.05
N GLU A 126 -13.36 -8.50 33.98
CA GLU A 126 -14.41 -9.03 34.87
C GLU A 126 -14.87 -10.47 34.59
N SER A 127 -14.46 -11.08 33.47
CA SER A 127 -14.84 -12.47 33.16
C SER A 127 -14.11 -13.53 34.00
N LYS A 128 -13.05 -13.15 34.74
CA LYS A 128 -12.24 -14.08 35.54
C LYS A 128 -12.72 -14.26 36.98
N LEU A 129 -13.49 -13.32 37.53
CA LEU A 129 -13.87 -13.32 38.96
C LEU A 129 -15.25 -13.93 39.23
N ARG A 130 -16.06 -14.18 38.19
CA ARG A 130 -17.41 -14.76 38.35
C ARG A 130 -17.45 -16.30 38.22
N ARG A 131 -16.29 -16.93 38.10
CA ARG A 131 -16.13 -18.40 37.89
C ARG A 131 -15.36 -19.12 39.02
N SER A 132 -15.03 -18.45 40.12
CA SER A 132 -14.54 -19.07 41.36
C SER A 132 -15.58 -18.92 42.45
#